data_AF-A0A8J6L336-F1
#
_entry.id   AF-A0A8J6L336-F1
#
_cell.length_a   1.000
_cell.length_b   1.000
_cell.length_c   1.000
_cell.angle_alpha   90.00
_cell.angle_beta   90.00
_cell.angle_gamma   90.00
#
_symmetry.space_group_name_H-M   'P 1'
#
loop_
_entity.id
_entity.type
_entity.pdbx_description
1 polymer ?
#
loop_
_entity_poly.entity_id
_entity_poly.type
_entity_poly.pdbx_seq_one_letter_code
_entity_poly.pdbx_strand_id
1 'polypeptide(L)'
;MTYVAWKISGFPKNRVIGSGCNLDSAQFRYLMGEKLGVHPLSCHGWVLGEHGDSSVPVWSGVNVAGVSLKNLNPELGSDADREYWKEVHKQVVDSAYEVHSISTMIKGLYGIKDDVFLSVPCVLGQNGISDVVKVTLTSEEEVRLKKSADTLWGIQKELQF
;
A
#
# COMPACT_ATOMS: atom_id res chain seq x y z
N MET A 1 6.99 10.43 4.62
CA MET A 1 6.30 10.86 5.87
C MET A 1 6.92 10.35 7.17
N THR A 2 7.39 9.10 7.26
CA THR A 2 7.91 8.50 8.50
C THR A 2 9.02 9.31 9.19
N TYR A 3 9.98 9.85 8.42
CA TYR A 3 11.04 10.69 8.98
C TYR A 3 10.51 11.96 9.65
N VAL A 4 9.54 12.64 9.03
CA VAL A 4 8.92 13.85 9.58
C VAL A 4 8.14 13.51 10.86
N ALA A 5 7.36 12.44 10.84
CA ALA A 5 6.65 11.96 12.03
C ALA A 5 7.61 11.62 13.18
N TRP A 6 8.77 11.01 12.88
CA TRP A 6 9.81 10.76 13.88
C TRP A 6 10.40 12.04 14.47
N LYS A 7 10.71 13.02 13.61
CA LYS A 7 11.26 14.31 14.06
C LYS A 7 10.28 15.11 14.92
N ILE A 8 9.00 15.11 14.57
CA ILE A 8 7.96 15.88 15.28
C ILE A 8 7.55 15.18 16.59
N SER A 9 7.39 13.85 16.58
CA SER A 9 6.90 13.11 17.76
C SER A 9 7.90 13.03 18.92
N GLY A 10 9.21 13.20 18.66
CA GLY A 10 10.26 13.00 19.67
C GLY A 10 10.41 11.54 20.14
N PHE A 11 9.71 10.59 19.52
CA PHE A 11 9.79 9.19 19.88
C PHE A 11 11.13 8.56 19.49
N PRO A 12 11.60 7.53 20.25
CA PRO A 12 12.75 6.76 19.83
C PRO A 12 12.43 6.03 18.51
N LYS A 13 13.44 5.87 17.65
CA LYS A 13 13.29 5.37 16.27
C LYS A 13 12.55 4.02 16.16
N ASN A 14 12.64 3.17 17.18
CA ASN A 14 11.97 1.86 17.22
C ASN A 14 10.45 1.95 17.45
N ARG A 15 9.91 3.14 17.74
CA ARG A 15 8.47 3.39 17.91
C ARG A 15 7.84 4.15 16.76
N VAL A 16 8.60 4.46 15.71
CA VAL A 16 8.09 5.16 14.53
C VAL A 16 8.30 4.26 13.32
N ILE A 17 7.20 3.70 12.83
CA ILE A 17 7.20 2.70 11.75
C ILE A 17 6.38 3.26 10.60
N GLY A 18 6.92 3.19 9.39
CA GLY A 18 6.17 3.45 8.16
C GLY A 18 5.65 2.16 7.57
N SER A 19 4.57 2.23 6.78
CA SER A 19 4.11 1.11 5.96
C SER A 19 5.17 0.63 4.97
N GLY A 20 5.99 1.55 4.45
CA GLY A 20 7.07 1.26 3.50
C GLY A 20 6.53 0.51 2.28
N CYS A 21 7.31 -0.43 1.77
CA CYS A 21 6.98 -1.26 0.61
C CYS A 21 6.17 -2.53 0.95
N ASN A 22 5.42 -2.53 2.07
CA ASN A 22 4.64 -3.70 2.47
C ASN A 22 3.54 -4.04 1.47
N LEU A 23 2.86 -3.00 0.95
CA LEU A 23 1.84 -3.17 -0.08
C LEU A 23 2.47 -3.63 -1.40
N ASP A 24 3.57 -3.02 -1.81
CA ASP A 24 4.32 -3.36 -3.03
C ASP A 24 4.76 -4.83 -2.98
N SER A 25 5.27 -5.29 -1.84
CA SER A 25 5.66 -6.70 -1.65
C SER A 25 4.46 -7.64 -1.72
N ALA A 26 3.29 -7.24 -1.20
CA ALA A 26 2.07 -8.03 -1.28
C ALA A 26 1.56 -8.14 -2.73
N GLN A 27 1.53 -7.02 -3.47
CA GLN A 27 1.16 -6.97 -4.88
C GLN A 27 2.14 -7.76 -5.74
N PHE A 28 3.45 -7.65 -5.46
CA PHE A 28 4.48 -8.42 -6.15
C PHE A 28 4.23 -9.93 -6.01
N ARG A 29 3.94 -10.41 -4.79
CA ARG A 29 3.61 -11.83 -4.54
C ARG A 29 2.30 -12.26 -5.20
N TYR A 30 1.32 -11.35 -5.27
CA TYR A 30 0.06 -11.60 -5.97
C TYR A 30 0.29 -11.82 -7.47
N LEU A 31 0.97 -10.88 -8.14
CA LEU A 31 1.25 -10.94 -9.57
C LEU A 31 2.18 -12.11 -9.93
N MET A 32 3.15 -12.42 -9.07
CA MET A 32 3.93 -13.66 -9.19
C MET A 32 3.04 -14.90 -9.18
N GLY A 33 2.08 -14.94 -8.24
CA GLY A 33 1.13 -16.04 -8.10
C GLY A 33 0.25 -16.21 -9.34
N GLU A 34 -0.30 -15.11 -9.84
CA GLU A 34 -1.07 -15.07 -11.10
C GLU A 34 -0.26 -15.61 -12.28
N LYS A 35 0.99 -15.14 -12.43
CA LYS A 35 1.87 -15.56 -13.53
C LYS A 35 2.25 -17.04 -13.48
N LEU A 36 2.44 -17.59 -12.29
CA LEU A 36 2.87 -18.98 -12.07
C LEU A 36 1.70 -19.95 -11.83
N GLY A 37 0.47 -19.46 -11.71
CA GLY A 37 -0.69 -20.27 -11.36
C GLY A 37 -0.61 -20.86 -9.94
N VAL A 38 0.02 -20.16 -9.00
CA VAL A 38 0.18 -20.59 -7.61
C VAL A 38 -0.39 -19.55 -6.64
N HIS A 39 -0.85 -19.99 -5.49
CA HIS A 39 -1.42 -19.08 -4.49
C HIS A 39 -0.34 -18.09 -3.97
N PRO A 40 -0.63 -16.79 -3.80
CA PRO A 40 0.36 -15.77 -3.39
C PRO A 40 1.07 -16.06 -2.06
N LEU A 41 0.43 -16.83 -1.17
CA LEU A 41 1.05 -17.27 0.08
C LEU A 41 2.23 -18.23 -0.12
N SER A 42 2.26 -18.95 -1.25
CA SER A 42 3.35 -19.84 -1.65
C SER A 42 4.44 -19.12 -2.44
N CYS A 43 4.19 -17.87 -2.85
CA CYS A 43 5.15 -16.98 -3.48
C CYS A 43 5.86 -16.15 -2.43
N HIS A 44 7.19 -16.18 -2.43
CA HIS A 44 8.02 -15.37 -1.57
C HIS A 44 8.88 -14.44 -2.41
N GLY A 45 8.75 -13.14 -2.16
CA GLY A 45 9.45 -12.08 -2.86
C GLY A 45 9.30 -10.79 -2.06
N TRP A 46 10.29 -9.90 -2.19
CA TRP A 46 10.34 -8.65 -1.46
C TRP A 46 10.60 -7.50 -2.41
N VAL A 47 9.86 -6.42 -2.20
CA VAL A 47 10.13 -5.10 -2.78
C VAL A 47 10.63 -4.21 -1.64
N LEU A 48 11.78 -3.59 -1.82
CA LEU A 48 12.45 -2.76 -0.82
C LEU A 48 12.68 -1.35 -1.34
N GLY A 49 13.11 -0.45 -0.44
CA GLY A 49 13.50 0.92 -0.81
C GLY A 49 12.38 1.91 -0.58
N GLU A 50 12.23 2.84 -1.52
CA GLU A 50 11.10 3.76 -1.55
C GLU A 50 9.84 3.04 -2.04
N HIS A 51 8.68 3.43 -1.53
CA HIS A 51 7.41 3.06 -2.14
C HIS A 51 7.23 3.81 -3.47
N GLY A 52 6.87 3.12 -4.55
CA GLY A 52 6.67 3.70 -5.88
C GLY A 52 7.82 3.49 -6.86
N ASP A 53 8.11 4.50 -7.69
CA ASP A 53 8.99 4.41 -8.87
C ASP A 53 10.41 3.92 -8.56
N SER A 54 10.98 4.30 -7.41
CA SER A 54 12.35 3.91 -7.03
C SER A 54 12.40 2.65 -6.16
N SER A 55 11.30 1.90 -6.10
CA SER A 55 11.24 0.61 -5.43
C SER A 55 12.15 -0.44 -6.10
N VAL A 56 12.73 -1.31 -5.29
CA VAL A 56 13.75 -2.28 -5.70
C VAL A 56 13.22 -3.70 -5.48
N PRO A 57 12.90 -4.45 -6.54
CA PRO A 57 12.52 -5.86 -6.43
C PRO A 57 13.77 -6.72 -6.16
N VAL A 58 13.73 -7.53 -5.10
CA VAL A 58 14.87 -8.37 -4.69
C VAL A 58 14.80 -9.72 -5.39
N TRP A 59 15.15 -9.76 -6.68
CA TRP A 59 15.09 -10.96 -7.53
C TRP A 59 15.86 -12.17 -6.97
N SER A 60 16.98 -11.94 -6.29
CA SER A 60 17.79 -13.00 -5.68
C SER A 60 17.07 -13.74 -4.55
N GLY A 61 16.14 -13.07 -3.86
CA GLY A 61 15.36 -13.63 -2.77
C GLY A 61 14.06 -14.30 -3.21
N VAL A 62 13.72 -14.21 -4.49
CA VAL A 62 12.46 -14.71 -5.02
C VAL A 62 12.46 -16.24 -5.06
N ASN A 63 11.46 -16.84 -4.42
CA ASN A 63 11.31 -18.28 -4.39
C ASN A 63 9.84 -18.72 -4.29
N VAL A 64 9.56 -19.92 -4.78
CA VAL A 64 8.25 -20.59 -4.65
C VAL A 64 8.49 -21.97 -4.07
N ALA A 65 7.82 -22.28 -2.96
CA ALA A 65 8.05 -23.53 -2.21
C ALA A 65 9.54 -23.80 -1.89
N GLY A 66 10.32 -22.74 -1.64
CA GLY A 66 11.76 -22.82 -1.33
C GLY A 66 12.67 -22.95 -2.56
N VAL A 67 12.14 -23.06 -3.78
CA VAL A 67 12.95 -23.10 -5.01
C VAL A 67 13.22 -21.68 -5.49
N SER A 68 14.49 -21.30 -5.56
CA SER A 68 14.90 -19.96 -6.05
C SER A 68 14.64 -19.81 -7.55
N LEU A 69 13.86 -18.80 -7.93
CA LEU A 69 13.61 -18.50 -9.34
C LEU A 69 14.85 -17.97 -10.05
N LYS A 70 15.74 -17.26 -9.34
CA LYS A 70 17.00 -16.74 -9.91
C LYS A 70 17.96 -17.87 -10.30
N ASN A 71 17.92 -19.01 -9.59
CA ASN A 71 18.73 -20.18 -9.94
C ASN A 71 18.18 -20.92 -11.17
N LEU A 72 16.85 -20.91 -11.36
CA LEU A 72 16.20 -21.50 -12.53
C LEU A 72 16.36 -20.62 -13.77
N ASN A 73 16.22 -19.31 -13.59
CA ASN A 73 16.39 -18.28 -14.60
C ASN A 73 17.44 -17.26 -14.13
N PRO A 74 18.73 -17.46 -14.48
CA PRO A 74 19.80 -16.52 -14.13
C PRO A 74 19.56 -15.09 -14.63
N GLU A 75 18.81 -14.94 -15.73
CA GLU A 75 18.46 -13.65 -16.32
C GLU A 75 17.25 -12.99 -15.65
N LEU A 76 16.61 -13.62 -14.65
CA LEU A 76 15.42 -13.11 -13.95
C LEU A 76 15.58 -11.64 -13.53
N GLY A 77 14.65 -10.80 -14.00
CA GLY A 77 14.63 -9.37 -13.70
C GLY A 77 15.59 -8.50 -14.53
N SER A 78 16.35 -9.10 -15.46
CA SER A 78 17.15 -8.37 -16.44
C SER A 78 16.35 -8.05 -17.72
N ASP A 79 16.91 -7.21 -18.59
CA ASP A 79 16.33 -6.94 -19.91
C ASP A 79 16.51 -8.12 -20.90
N ALA A 80 17.37 -9.10 -20.57
CA ALA A 80 17.56 -10.33 -21.35
C ALA A 80 16.56 -11.45 -20.98
N ASP A 81 15.73 -11.22 -19.96
CA ASP A 81 14.75 -12.18 -19.47
C ASP A 81 13.61 -12.41 -20.48
N ARG A 82 13.57 -13.61 -21.04
CA ARG A 82 12.54 -14.02 -22.02
C ARG A 82 11.15 -14.15 -21.43
N GLU A 83 11.05 -14.31 -20.11
CA GLU A 83 9.77 -14.40 -19.41
C GLU A 83 9.26 -13.03 -18.97
N TYR A 84 10.01 -11.94 -19.21
CA TYR A 84 9.62 -10.57 -18.88
C TYR A 84 9.21 -10.40 -17.41
N TRP A 85 9.98 -10.94 -16.46
CA TRP A 85 9.67 -10.77 -15.03
C TRP A 85 9.76 -9.32 -14.57
N LYS A 86 10.56 -8.49 -15.25
CA LYS A 86 10.62 -7.04 -15.01
C LYS A 86 9.25 -6.36 -15.15
N GLU A 87 8.37 -6.88 -16.00
CA GLU A 87 7.00 -6.38 -16.16
C GLU A 87 6.14 -6.61 -14.90
N VAL A 88 6.41 -7.67 -14.14
CA VAL A 88 5.73 -7.93 -12.87
C VAL A 88 6.04 -6.82 -11.87
N HIS A 89 7.30 -6.39 -11.76
CA HIS A 89 7.66 -5.25 -10.91
C HIS A 89 7.10 -3.94 -11.44
N LYS A 90 7.11 -3.74 -12.77
CA LYS A 90 6.50 -2.56 -13.37
C LYS A 90 5.01 -2.44 -13.03
N GLN A 91 4.25 -3.53 -13.10
CA GLN A 91 2.84 -3.53 -12.70
C GLN A 91 2.65 -3.20 -11.22
N VAL A 92 3.57 -3.60 -10.33
CA VAL A 92 3.53 -3.17 -8.93
C VAL A 92 3.70 -1.66 -8.83
N VAL A 93 4.66 -1.08 -9.55
CA VAL A 93 4.86 0.38 -9.58
C VAL A 93 3.65 1.09 -10.16
N ASP A 94 3.10 0.60 -11.27
CA ASP A 94 1.94 1.19 -11.94
C ASP A 94 0.66 1.05 -11.09
N SER A 95 0.57 0.01 -10.25
CA SER A 95 -0.55 -0.16 -9.31
C SER A 95 -0.55 0.84 -8.15
N ALA A 96 0.51 1.64 -8.01
CA ALA A 96 0.46 2.84 -7.16
C ALA A 96 -0.64 3.80 -7.60
N TYR A 97 -1.14 3.70 -8.84
CA TYR A 97 -2.26 4.49 -9.37
C TYR A 97 -3.64 3.82 -9.24
N GLU A 98 -3.73 2.68 -8.54
CA GLU A 98 -5.00 2.00 -8.30
C GLU A 98 -5.75 2.58 -7.09
N VAL A 99 -7.04 2.26 -7.05
CA VAL A 99 -7.93 2.68 -5.96
C VAL A 99 -7.75 1.75 -4.76
N HIS A 100 -7.22 2.28 -3.66
CA HIS A 100 -7.00 1.54 -2.41
C HIS A 100 -7.87 2.10 -1.29
N SER A 101 -8.44 1.23 -0.46
CA SER A 101 -9.14 1.68 0.76
C SER A 101 -8.13 2.01 1.86
N ILE A 102 -7.86 3.31 2.04
CA ILE A 102 -6.85 3.81 2.98
C ILE A 102 -7.39 4.98 3.80
N SER A 103 -6.81 5.17 4.98
CA SER A 103 -7.24 6.23 5.91
C SER A 103 -6.80 7.61 5.44
N THR A 104 -7.77 8.49 5.15
CA THR A 104 -7.55 9.88 4.74
C THR A 104 -8.55 10.82 5.39
N MET A 105 -8.29 12.13 5.32
CA MET A 105 -9.23 13.15 5.80
C MET A 105 -10.48 13.16 4.94
N ILE A 106 -11.64 12.96 5.56
CA ILE A 106 -12.93 12.85 4.85
C ILE A 106 -13.87 14.04 5.10
N LYS A 107 -13.36 15.12 5.66
CA LYS A 107 -14.12 16.35 5.89
C LYS A 107 -14.76 16.83 4.58
N GLY A 108 -16.05 17.14 4.62
CA GLY A 108 -16.84 17.55 3.47
C GLY A 108 -17.45 16.39 2.68
N LEU A 109 -17.06 15.13 2.94
CA LEU A 109 -17.70 13.95 2.37
C LEU A 109 -18.81 13.44 3.29
N TYR A 110 -19.88 12.92 2.70
CA TYR A 110 -20.97 12.27 3.43
C TYR A 110 -21.55 13.12 4.58
N GLY A 111 -21.53 14.45 4.46
CA GLY A 111 -22.02 15.37 5.51
C GLY A 111 -21.15 15.47 6.77
N ILE A 112 -19.95 14.90 6.78
CA ILE A 112 -18.99 14.93 7.90
C ILE A 112 -18.24 16.26 7.87
N LYS A 113 -18.21 16.97 9.00
CA LYS A 113 -17.63 18.34 9.10
C LYS A 113 -16.33 18.39 9.88
N ASP A 114 -16.05 17.37 10.67
CA ASP A 114 -14.90 17.27 11.55
C ASP A 114 -13.64 16.85 10.78
N ASP A 115 -12.46 17.22 11.30
CA ASP A 115 -11.16 16.88 10.72
C ASP A 115 -10.76 15.43 11.10
N VAL A 116 -11.58 14.47 10.69
CA VAL A 116 -11.44 13.05 11.01
C VAL A 116 -10.87 12.26 9.82
N PHE A 117 -10.01 11.28 10.15
CA PHE A 117 -9.41 10.36 9.19
C PHE A 117 -10.11 9.00 9.22
N LEU A 118 -10.69 8.58 8.08
CA LEU A 118 -11.34 7.27 7.89
C LEU A 118 -10.85 6.59 6.61
N SER A 119 -10.98 5.26 6.56
CA SER A 119 -10.72 4.48 5.36
C SER A 119 -11.78 4.70 4.29
N VAL A 120 -11.37 5.24 3.15
CA VAL A 120 -12.19 5.38 1.95
C VAL A 120 -11.37 5.03 0.71
N PRO A 121 -12.00 4.63 -0.41
CA PRO A 121 -11.26 4.31 -1.63
C PRO A 121 -10.60 5.58 -2.19
N CYS A 122 -9.28 5.56 -2.28
CA CYS A 122 -8.46 6.67 -2.75
C CYS A 122 -7.61 6.20 -3.92
N VAL A 123 -7.47 7.05 -4.92
CA VAL A 123 -6.43 6.89 -5.94
C VAL A 123 -5.11 7.32 -5.30
N LEU A 124 -4.15 6.42 -5.31
CA LEU A 124 -2.79 6.74 -4.91
C LEU A 124 -1.99 7.21 -6.13
N GLY A 125 -0.86 7.85 -5.88
CA GLY A 125 0.11 8.21 -6.90
C GLY A 125 1.43 8.57 -6.24
N GLN A 126 2.41 9.00 -7.05
CA GLN A 126 3.76 9.33 -6.55
C GLN A 126 3.78 10.41 -5.45
N ASN A 127 2.77 11.29 -5.40
CA ASN A 127 2.65 12.36 -4.40
C ASN A 127 1.70 12.03 -3.22
N GLY A 128 1.32 10.75 -3.05
CA GLY A 128 0.35 10.33 -2.04
C GLY A 128 -1.06 10.18 -2.63
N ILE A 129 -2.08 10.63 -1.90
CA ILE A 129 -3.46 10.55 -2.38
C ILE A 129 -3.68 11.61 -3.46
N SER A 130 -3.92 11.17 -4.69
CA SER A 130 -4.25 12.06 -5.82
C SER A 130 -5.73 12.42 -5.83
N ASP A 131 -6.60 11.43 -5.56
CA ASP A 131 -8.05 11.60 -5.57
C ASP A 131 -8.74 10.71 -4.54
N VAL A 132 -9.92 11.13 -4.09
CA VAL A 132 -10.80 10.33 -3.24
C VAL A 132 -12.03 9.92 -4.05
N VAL A 133 -12.26 8.62 -4.20
CA VAL A 133 -13.39 8.09 -4.95
C VAL A 133 -14.64 8.17 -4.08
N LYS A 134 -15.59 9.01 -4.50
CA LYS A 134 -16.88 9.16 -3.81
C LYS A 134 -17.79 7.96 -4.13
N VAL A 135 -17.81 6.98 -3.24
CA VAL A 135 -18.73 5.84 -3.30
C VAL A 135 -20.16 6.31 -3.00
N THR A 136 -21.12 5.89 -3.81
CA THR A 136 -22.55 6.08 -3.52
C THR A 136 -22.96 5.14 -2.39
N LEU A 137 -23.38 5.69 -1.26
CA LEU A 137 -23.82 4.93 -0.09
C LEU A 137 -25.34 4.98 0.03
N THR A 138 -25.92 3.92 0.57
CA THR A 138 -27.30 3.92 1.07
C THR A 138 -27.42 4.78 2.32
N SER A 139 -28.64 5.22 2.65
CA SER A 139 -28.89 6.01 3.86
C SER A 139 -28.45 5.30 5.14
N GLU A 140 -28.57 3.97 5.22
CA GLU A 140 -28.13 3.19 6.38
C GLU A 140 -26.60 3.17 6.48
N GLU A 141 -25.89 2.96 5.37
CA GLU A 141 -24.43 2.97 5.32
C GLU A 141 -23.85 4.34 5.66
N GLU A 142 -24.46 5.42 5.17
CA GLU A 142 -24.06 6.78 5.49
C GLU A 142 -24.20 7.08 7.00
N VAL A 143 -25.29 6.64 7.62
CA VAL A 143 -25.49 6.77 9.08
C VAL A 143 -24.43 5.99 9.85
N ARG A 144 -24.11 4.76 9.42
CA ARG A 144 -23.07 3.93 10.05
C ARG A 144 -21.68 4.55 9.89
N LEU A 145 -21.39 5.13 8.72
CA LEU A 145 -20.12 5.79 8.46
C LEU A 145 -19.96 7.05 9.32
N LYS A 146 -21.01 7.88 9.43
CA LYS A 146 -21.04 9.04 10.33
C LYS A 146 -20.80 8.64 11.78
N LYS A 147 -21.46 7.59 12.26
CA LYS A 147 -21.24 7.07 13.62
C LYS A 147 -19.80 6.64 13.86
N SER A 148 -19.15 6.02 12.87
CA SER A 148 -17.73 5.68 12.93
C SER A 148 -16.84 6.93 13.01
N ALA A 149 -17.16 7.93 12.19
CA ALA A 149 -16.49 9.24 12.19
C ALA A 149 -16.58 9.91 13.56
N ASP A 150 -17.77 9.98 14.16
CA ASP A 150 -18.01 10.59 15.47
C ASP A 150 -17.21 9.89 16.57
N THR A 151 -17.13 8.56 16.51
CA THR A 151 -16.38 7.76 17.49
C THR A 151 -14.88 8.07 17.43
N LEU A 152 -14.31 8.09 16.22
CA LEU A 152 -12.89 8.36 16.02
C LEU A 152 -12.54 9.83 16.30
N TRP A 153 -13.41 10.76 15.89
CA TRP A 153 -13.24 12.17 16.20
C TRP A 153 -13.29 12.45 17.70
N GLY A 154 -14.18 11.77 18.43
CA GLY A 154 -14.26 11.86 19.89
C GLY A 154 -12.94 11.59 20.59
N ILE A 155 -12.13 10.66 20.04
CA ILE A 155 -10.79 10.33 20.54
C ILE A 155 -9.76 11.33 20.00
N GLN A 156 -9.79 11.63 18.70
CA GLN A 156 -8.78 12.45 18.03
C GLN A 156 -8.75 13.90 18.54
N LYS A 157 -9.91 14.48 18.89
CA LYS A 157 -10.01 15.86 19.38
C LYS A 157 -9.41 16.06 20.77
N GLU A 158 -9.29 15.00 21.56
CA GLU A 158 -8.77 15.05 22.93
C GLU A 158 -7.24 14.88 22.98
N LEU A 159 -6.61 14.58 21.84
CA LEU A 159 -5.16 14.48 21.72
C LEU A 159 -4.54 15.88 21.88
N GLN A 160 -3.71 16.04 22.91
CA GLN A 160 -2.88 17.22 23.11
C GLN A 160 -1.54 17.00 22.38
N PHE A 161 -1.15 17.95 21.54
CA PHE A 161 0.12 17.96 20.81
C PHE A 161 1.04 19.05 21.34
#